data_AF-V4RM76-F1
#
_entry.id   AF-V4RM76-F1
#
_cell.length_a   1.000
_cell.length_b   1.000
_cell.length_c   1.000
_cell.angle_alpha   90.00
_cell.angle_beta   90.00
_cell.angle_gamma   90.00
#
_symmetry.space_group_name_H-M   'P 1'
#
loop_
_entity.id
_entity.type
_entity.pdbx_description
1 polymer ?
#
loop_
_entity_poly.entity_id
_entity_poly.type
_entity_poly.pdbx_seq_one_letter_code
_entity_poly.pdbx_strand_id
1 'polypeptide(L)' 'MNPWSLPFFEYCFQVPANRIGYSTFSAAQLKTIQEVIILVVFVIFSALYLGEPLKWQTAIGFTLIACGAGFVFYMP' A
#
# COMPACT_ATOMS: atom_id res chain seq x y z
N MET A 1 -17.12 2.87 -16.22
CA MET A 1 -15.91 2.05 -16.07
C MET A 1 -16.32 0.75 -15.39
N ASN A 2 -15.93 -0.41 -15.90
CA ASN A 2 -16.27 -1.67 -15.26
C ASN A 2 -15.47 -1.79 -13.95
N PRO A 3 -16.09 -1.91 -12.77
CA PRO A 3 -15.39 -1.92 -11.48
C PRO A 3 -14.33 -3.03 -11.36
N TRP A 4 -14.40 -4.06 -12.21
CA TRP A 4 -13.47 -5.18 -12.25
C TRP A 4 -12.17 -4.91 -12.99
N SER A 5 -12.08 -3.86 -13.80
CA SER A 5 -10.89 -3.59 -14.60
C SER A 5 -9.69 -3.20 -13.75
N LEU A 6 -9.88 -2.39 -12.71
CA LEU A 6 -8.77 -1.96 -11.83
C LEU A 6 -8.22 -3.14 -10.97
N PRO A 7 -9.05 -3.92 -10.25
CA PRO A 7 -8.58 -5.09 -9.51
C PRO A 7 -7.94 -6.14 -10.43
N PHE A 8 -8.41 -6.30 -11.66
CA PHE A 8 -7.81 -7.24 -12.61
C PHE A 8 -6.32 -6.92 -12.86
N PHE A 9 -5.99 -5.67 -13.18
CA PHE A 9 -4.60 -5.26 -13.37
C PHE A 9 -3.79 -5.38 -12.07
N GLU A 10 -4.37 -5.00 -10.94
CA GLU A 10 -3.74 -5.18 -9.63
C GLU A 10 -3.33 -6.63 -9.40
N TYR A 11 -4.24 -7.59 -9.60
CA TYR A 11 -3.92 -9.01 -9.45
C TYR A 11 -2.94 -9.53 -10.50
N CYS A 12 -3.01 -9.05 -11.75
CA CYS A 12 -2.06 -9.43 -12.80
C CYS A 12 -0.60 -9.11 -12.43
N PHE A 13 -0.36 -8.02 -11.69
CA PHE A 13 0.98 -7.66 -11.22
C PHE A 13 1.30 -8.20 -9.82
N GLN A 14 0.31 -8.21 -8.92
CA GLN A 14 0.49 -8.65 -7.54
C GLN A 14 0.81 -10.15 -7.45
N VAL A 15 0.16 -11.01 -8.24
CA VAL A 15 0.41 -12.45 -8.21
C VAL A 15 1.85 -12.82 -8.59
N PRO A 16 2.41 -12.37 -9.73
CA PRO A 16 3.81 -12.64 -10.07
C PRO A 16 4.78 -11.93 -9.12
N ALA A 17 4.50 -10.69 -8.70
CA ALA A 17 5.35 -9.97 -7.73
C ALA A 17 5.45 -10.72 -6.39
N ASN A 18 4.32 -11.22 -5.87
CA ASN A 18 4.31 -12.01 -4.64
C ASN A 18 5.03 -13.34 -4.81
N ARG A 19 4.91 -14.02 -5.97
CA ARG A 19 5.66 -15.26 -6.23
C ARG A 19 7.16 -15.06 -6.23
N ILE A 20 7.64 -13.98 -6.84
CA ILE A 20 9.08 -13.65 -6.88
C ILE A 20 9.54 -13.24 -5.46
N GLY A 21 8.78 -12.37 -4.80
CA GLY A 21 9.11 -11.84 -3.49
C GLY A 21 9.01 -12.86 -2.34
N TYR A 22 8.22 -13.94 -2.48
CA TYR A 22 8.09 -15.00 -1.47
C TYR A 22 9.40 -15.77 -1.20
N SER A 23 10.39 -15.63 -2.09
CA SER A 23 11.73 -16.20 -1.89
C SER A 23 12.54 -15.47 -0.81
N THR A 24 12.22 -14.20 -0.54
CA THR A 24 12.97 -13.33 0.38
C THR A 24 12.12 -12.78 1.51
N PHE A 25 10.82 -12.58 1.28
CA PHE A 25 9.88 -11.95 2.21
C PHE A 25 8.74 -12.90 2.58
N SER A 26 8.23 -12.77 3.82
CA SER A 26 7.05 -13.52 4.25
C SER A 26 5.76 -13.01 3.59
N ALA A 27 4.70 -13.82 3.62
CA ALA A 27 3.38 -13.42 3.14
C ALA A 27 2.90 -12.09 3.77
N ALA A 28 3.18 -11.92 5.07
CA ALA A 28 2.81 -10.71 5.81
C ALA A 28 3.59 -9.49 5.30
N GLN A 29 4.89 -9.62 5.09
CA GLN A 29 5.73 -8.54 4.56
C GLN A 29 5.30 -8.12 3.15
N LEU A 30 5.02 -9.08 2.26
CA LEU A 30 4.54 -8.79 0.90
C LEU A 30 3.21 -8.02 0.91
N LYS A 31 2.27 -8.42 1.78
CA LYS A 31 1.00 -7.72 1.96
C LYS A 31 1.22 -6.30 2.48
N THR A 32 2.11 -6.13 3.45
CA THR A 32 2.46 -4.81 3.99
C THR A 32 3.07 -3.90 2.93
N ILE A 33 3.94 -4.40 2.04
CA ILE A 33 4.48 -3.62 0.92
C ILE A 33 3.34 -3.11 0.02
N GLN A 34 2.37 -3.98 -0.31
CA GLN A 34 1.21 -3.59 -1.11
C GLN A 34 0.39 -2.47 -0.44
N GLU A 35 0.12 -2.62 0.86
CA GLU A 35 -0.65 -1.63 1.63
C GLU A 35 0.08 -0.28 1.75
N VAL A 36 1.41 -0.30 1.87
CA VAL A 36 2.22 0.92 1.87
C VAL A 36 2.17 1.59 0.50
N ILE A 37 2.30 0.84 -0.60
CA ILE A 37 2.26 1.40 -1.96
C ILE A 37 0.90 2.04 -2.25
N ILE A 38 -0.21 1.36 -1.94
CA ILE A 38 -1.55 1.92 -2.20
C ILE A 38 -1.80 3.18 -1.36
N LEU A 39 -1.33 3.22 -0.11
CA LEU A 39 -1.41 4.41 0.75
C LEU A 39 -0.59 5.58 0.20
N VAL A 40 0.65 5.34 -0.23
CA VAL A 40 1.51 6.38 -0.80
C VAL A 40 0.90 6.94 -2.09
N VAL A 41 0.42 6.07 -2.99
CA VAL A 41 -0.27 6.50 -4.21
C VAL A 41 -1.52 7.30 -3.86
N PHE A 42 -2.29 6.87 -2.86
CA PHE A 42 -3.47 7.59 -2.40
C PHE A 42 -3.13 8.99 -1.85
N VAL A 43 -2.08 9.11 -1.03
CA VAL A 43 -1.60 10.40 -0.49
C VAL A 43 -1.23 11.35 -1.63
N ILE A 44 -0.43 10.87 -2.59
CA ILE A 44 0.01 11.66 -3.74
C ILE A 44 -1.20 12.09 -4.58
N PHE A 45 -2.12 11.16 -4.86
CA PHE A 45 -3.33 11.44 -5.62
C PHE A 45 -4.25 12.43 -4.91
N SER A 46 -4.42 12.30 -3.59
CA SER A 46 -5.21 13.21 -2.77
C SER A 46 -4.62 14.63 -2.82
N ALA A 47 -3.31 14.75 -2.66
CA ALA A 47 -2.62 16.05 -2.67
C ALA A 47 -2.59 16.71 -4.05
N LEU A 48 -2.34 15.96 -5.12
CA LEU A 48 -2.15 16.50 -6.47
C LEU A 48 -3.44 16.63 -7.28
N TYR A 49 -4.40 15.72 -7.08
CA TYR A 49 -5.58 15.62 -7.94
C TYR A 49 -6.87 16.06 -7.23
N LEU A 50 -7.09 15.65 -5.98
CA LEU A 50 -8.30 16.05 -5.23
C LEU A 50 -8.22 17.49 -4.70
N GLY A 51 -7.01 17.99 -4.44
CA GLY A 51 -6.81 19.29 -3.79
C GLY A 51 -7.40 19.34 -2.37
N GLU A 52 -7.74 18.18 -1.79
CA GLU A 52 -8.19 18.11 -0.41
C GLU A 52 -6.98 18.29 0.50
N PRO A 53 -7.00 19.29 1.41
CA PRO A 53 -5.92 19.45 2.36
C PRO A 53 -5.85 18.20 3.23
N LEU A 54 -4.69 17.55 3.24
CA LEU A 54 -4.39 16.44 4.15
C LEU A 54 -4.63 16.92 5.58
N LYS A 55 -5.78 16.53 6.14
CA LYS A 55 -6.15 16.88 7.49
C LYS A 55 -5.12 16.30 8.45
N TRP A 56 -4.87 17.02 9.54
CA TRP A 56 -3.92 16.57 10.56
C TRP A 56 -4.26 15.17 11.10
N GLN A 57 -5.55 14.84 11.23
CA GLN A 57 -5.97 13.49 11.63
C GLN A 57 -5.53 12.42 10.61
N THR A 58 -5.63 12.71 9.31
CA THR A 58 -5.21 11.81 8.23
C THR A 58 -3.70 11.60 8.25
N ALA A 59 -2.92 12.67 8.48
CA ALA A 59 -1.47 12.57 8.60
C ALA A 59 -1.03 11.71 9.78
N ILE A 60 -1.66 11.87 10.96
CA ILE A 60 -1.41 11.00 12.12
C ILE A 60 -1.78 9.56 11.79
N GLY A 61 -2.95 9.32 11.19
CA GLY A 61 -3.40 7.98 10.80
C GLY A 61 -2.41 7.29 9.88
N PHE A 62 -1.94 7.97 8.83
CA PHE A 62 -0.93 7.43 7.92
C PHE A 62 0.43 7.20 8.58
N THR A 63 0.81 8.05 9.54
CA THR A 63 2.02 7.86 10.32
C THR A 63 1.93 6.59 11.17
N LEU A 64 0.79 6.34 11.83
CA LEU A 64 0.57 5.11 12.59
C LEU A 64 0.60 3.86 11.72
N ILE A 65 0.04 3.92 10.50
CA ILE A 65 0.11 2.81 9.55
C ILE A 65 1.55 2.57 9.10
N ALA A 66 2.32 3.63 8.82
CA ALA A 66 3.74 3.52 8.47
C ALA A 66 4.57 2.92 9.64
N CYS A 67 4.30 3.31 10.89
CA CYS A 67 4.90 2.69 12.06
C CYS A 67 4.54 1.20 12.15
N GLY A 68 3.27 0.85 11.95
CA GLY A 68 2.80 -0.54 11.91
C GLY A 68 3.51 -1.37 10.84
N ALA A 69 3.69 -0.81 9.65
CA ALA A 69 4.49 -1.43 8.59
C ALA A 69 5.94 -1.67 9.04
N GLY A 70 6.56 -0.69 9.71
CA GLY A 70 7.89 -0.83 10.31
C GLY A 70 8.00 -2.00 11.28
N PHE A 71 6.99 -2.23 12.12
CA PHE A 71 6.96 -3.39 13.03
C PHE A 71 6.92 -4.73 12.29
N VAL A 72 6.20 -4.83 11.16
CA VAL A 72 6.14 -6.06 10.34
C VAL A 72 7.50 -6.41 9.74
N PHE A 73 8.38 -5.42 9.51
CA PHE A 73 9.74 -5.67 9.03
C PHE A 73 10.76 -5.87 10.15
N TYR A 74 10.59 -5.21 11.30
CA TYR A 74 11.53 -5.27 12.41
C TYR A 74 11.33 -6.53 13.29
N MET A 75 10.14 -7.11 13.28
CA MET A 75 9.80 -8.36 13.97
C MET A 75 9.40 -9.42 12.94
N PRO A 76 10.37 -10.03 12.22
CA PRO A 76 10.09 -11.06 11.20
C PRO A 76 9.54 -12.36 11.78
#